data_AF-A0A5N1BI65-F1
#
_entry.id   AF-A0A5N1BI65-F1
#
_cell.length_a   1.000
_cell.length_b   1.000
_cell.length_c   1.000
_cell.angle_alpha   90.00
_cell.angle_beta   90.00
_cell.angle_gamma   90.00
#
_symmetry.space_group_name_H-M   'P 1'
#
loop_
_entity.id
_entity.type
_entity.pdbx_description
1 polymer ?
#
loop_
_entity_poly.entity_id
_entity_poly.type
_entity_poly.pdbx_seq_one_letter_code
_entity_poly.pdbx_strand_id
1 'polypeptide(L)'
;MMPYKNPSPGKIKNAHPLLVTCMQCKHDLCVYWKVGRGNLIKLQIHRIIESAYDFGRRDNALLCPHCQEQLGSLSEHKGRPCYFLHRGRVQTKRLQHYKS
;
A
#
# COMPACT_ATOMS: atom_id res chain seq x y z
N MET A 1 9.21 -8.50 -7.92
CA MET A 1 9.04 -9.35 -6.72
C MET A 1 8.97 -8.44 -5.51
N MET A 2 8.06 -8.67 -4.56
CA MET A 2 7.93 -7.86 -3.34
C MET A 2 8.81 -8.49 -2.24
N PRO A 3 9.96 -7.89 -1.89
CA PRO A 3 10.91 -8.52 -0.98
C PRO A 3 10.50 -8.43 0.49
N TYR A 4 9.67 -7.45 0.87
CA TYR A 4 9.30 -7.23 2.27
C TYR A 4 7.93 -7.81 2.56
N LYS A 5 7.86 -8.75 3.51
CA LYS A 5 6.60 -9.22 4.09
C LYS A 5 6.34 -8.45 5.37
N ASN A 6 5.09 -8.06 5.59
CA ASN A 6 4.72 -7.48 6.86
C ASN A 6 4.73 -8.60 7.92
N PRO A 7 5.47 -8.45 9.03
CA PRO A 7 5.55 -9.49 10.07
C PRO A 7 4.22 -9.70 10.81
N SER A 8 3.32 -8.73 10.78
CA SER A 8 2.02 -8.80 11.45
C SER A 8 0.92 -8.15 10.60
N PRO A 9 0.56 -8.74 9.44
CA PRO A 9 -0.47 -8.18 8.59
C PRO A 9 -1.82 -8.43 9.26
N GLY A 10 -2.41 -7.38 9.85
CA GLY A 10 -3.72 -7.50 10.49
C GLY A 10 -4.78 -7.76 9.43
N LYS A 11 -5.14 -9.03 9.18
CA LYS A 11 -6.27 -9.36 8.32
C LYS A 11 -7.54 -8.88 9.01
N ILE A 12 -8.18 -7.88 8.41
CA ILE A 12 -9.41 -7.29 8.94
C ILE A 12 -10.62 -8.04 8.37
N LYS A 13 -11.66 -8.21 9.18
CA LYS A 13 -12.94 -8.79 8.73
C LYS A 13 -13.46 -8.06 7.48
N ASN A 14 -13.93 -8.82 6.50
CA ASN A 14 -14.43 -8.33 5.21
C ASN A 14 -13.39 -7.57 4.36
N ALA A 15 -12.10 -7.74 4.64
CA ALA A 15 -11.05 -7.24 3.76
C ALA A 15 -10.84 -8.16 2.55
N HIS A 16 -10.41 -7.57 1.43
CA HIS A 16 -9.93 -8.30 0.27
C HIS A 16 -8.52 -7.80 -0.11
N PRO A 17 -7.72 -8.64 -0.76
CA PRO A 17 -6.38 -8.26 -1.18
C PRO A 17 -6.47 -7.35 -2.41
N LEU A 18 -5.74 -6.25 -2.36
CA LEU A 18 -5.70 -5.21 -3.39
C LEU A 18 -4.23 -4.98 -3.77
N LEU A 19 -3.89 -5.26 -5.01
CA LEU A 19 -2.59 -4.87 -5.57
C LEU A 19 -2.60 -3.36 -5.80
N VAL A 20 -1.56 -2.68 -5.34
CA VAL A 20 -1.31 -1.26 -5.57
C VAL A 20 -0.10 -1.12 -6.47
N THR A 21 -0.24 -0.40 -7.57
CA THR A 21 0.83 -0.18 -8.57
C THR A 21 1.05 1.31 -8.79
N CYS A 22 2.28 1.68 -9.17
CA CYS A 22 2.59 3.05 -9.56
C CYS A 22 1.85 3.38 -10.87
N MET A 23 1.13 4.49 -10.92
CA MET A 23 0.42 4.87 -12.14
C MET A 23 1.39 5.25 -13.27
N GLN A 24 2.57 5.78 -12.93
CA GLN A 24 3.60 6.24 -13.88
C GLN A 24 4.33 5.07 -14.54
N CYS A 25 5.05 4.25 -13.77
CA CYS A 25 5.89 3.17 -14.32
C CYS A 25 5.27 1.77 -14.24
N LYS A 26 4.04 1.65 -13.71
CA LYS A 26 3.30 0.38 -13.54
C LYS A 26 3.96 -0.63 -12.60
N HIS A 27 5.03 -0.25 -11.89
CA HIS A 27 5.68 -1.11 -10.92
C HIS A 27 4.73 -1.47 -9.76
N ASP A 28 4.74 -2.75 -9.37
CA ASP A 28 3.98 -3.26 -8.23
C ASP A 28 4.58 -2.76 -6.92
N LEU A 29 3.77 -2.09 -6.10
CA LEU A 29 4.24 -1.40 -4.89
C LEU A 29 3.96 -2.20 -3.63
N CYS A 30 2.73 -2.68 -3.48
CA CYS A 30 2.34 -3.51 -2.36
C CYS A 30 1.04 -4.27 -2.61
N VAL A 31 0.80 -5.31 -1.81
CA VAL A 31 -0.52 -5.92 -1.68
C VAL A 31 -1.11 -5.50 -0.33
N TYR A 32 -2.36 -5.05 -0.34
CA TYR A 32 -2.99 -4.37 0.78
C TYR A 32 -4.36 -4.97 1.13
N TRP A 33 -4.66 -5.09 2.43
CA TRP A 33 -5.99 -5.46 2.91
C TRP A 33 -6.96 -4.28 2.83
N LYS A 34 -7.78 -4.26 1.78
CA LYS A 34 -8.80 -3.23 1.55
C LYS A 34 -10.15 -3.64 2.12
N VAL A 35 -10.75 -2.74 2.89
CA VAL A 35 -12.15 -2.83 3.36
C VAL A 35 -13.02 -1.83 2.59
N GLY A 36 -14.24 -2.24 2.24
CA GLY A 36 -15.22 -1.40 1.55
C GLY A 36 -14.92 -1.18 0.06
N ARG A 37 -15.86 -0.52 -0.64
CA ARG A 37 -15.89 -0.38 -2.11
C ARG A 37 -15.20 0.88 -2.67
N GLY A 38 -14.97 1.90 -1.84
CA GLY A 38 -14.37 3.17 -2.29
C GLY A 38 -12.88 3.09 -2.61
N ASN A 39 -12.37 4.14 -3.26
CA ASN A 39 -10.95 4.27 -3.64
C ASN A 39 -9.99 4.18 -2.45
N LEU A 40 -8.76 3.75 -2.70
CA LEU A 40 -7.70 3.75 -1.71
C LEU A 40 -7.12 5.16 -1.59
N ILE A 41 -7.40 5.84 -0.47
CA ILE A 41 -6.90 7.20 -0.17
C ILE A 41 -5.73 7.14 0.81
N LYS A 42 -5.76 6.16 1.73
CA LYS A 42 -4.78 6.02 2.82
C LYS A 42 -4.21 4.62 2.79
N LEU A 43 -2.90 4.53 2.69
CA LEU A 43 -2.14 3.28 2.80
C LEU A 43 -1.68 3.11 4.25
N GLN A 44 -2.47 2.39 5.04
CA GLN A 44 -2.15 2.11 6.44
C GLN A 44 -1.12 0.98 6.53
N ILE A 45 0.03 1.22 7.15
CA ILE A 45 1.17 0.30 7.12
C ILE A 45 0.78 -1.10 7.65
N HIS A 46 0.03 -1.15 8.76
CA HIS A 46 -0.43 -2.41 9.38
C HIS A 46 -1.40 -3.25 8.52
N ARG A 47 -1.91 -2.72 7.40
CA ARG A 47 -2.79 -3.42 6.46
C ARG A 47 -2.05 -3.88 5.20
N ILE A 48 -0.79 -3.49 5.02
CA ILE A 48 0.04 -3.99 3.93
C ILE A 48 0.42 -5.44 4.25
N ILE A 49 0.28 -6.33 3.26
CA ILE A 49 0.60 -7.76 3.37
C ILE A 49 2.07 -7.98 2.98
N GLU A 50 2.45 -7.49 1.81
CA GLU A 50 3.82 -7.47 1.30
C GLU A 50 4.04 -6.23 0.44
N SER A 51 5.30 -5.83 0.28
CA SER A 51 5.66 -4.60 -0.38
C SER A 51 7.04 -4.62 -1.01
N ALA A 52 7.23 -3.71 -1.97
CA ALA A 52 8.52 -3.23 -2.45
C ALA A 52 9.27 -2.35 -1.42
N TYR A 53 8.60 -1.92 -0.34
CA TYR A 53 9.16 -1.04 0.70
C TYR A 53 9.54 -1.77 1.98
N ASP A 54 10.62 -1.34 2.60
CA ASP A 54 11.00 -1.75 3.96
C ASP A 54 10.05 -1.09 4.99
N PHE A 55 9.41 -1.89 5.84
CA PHE A 55 8.49 -1.41 6.88
C PHE A 55 9.18 -0.71 8.06
N GLY A 56 10.50 -0.89 8.22
CA GLY A 56 11.32 -0.22 9.23
C GLY A 56 11.67 1.22 8.86
N ARG A 57 11.66 1.55 7.56
CA ARG A 57 11.90 2.92 7.07
C ARG A 57 10.59 3.66 6.88
N ARG A 58 10.52 4.87 7.42
CA ARG A 58 9.34 5.76 7.35
C ARG A 58 9.77 7.12 6.85
N ASP A 59 10.01 7.18 5.55
CA ASP A 59 10.31 8.45 4.90
C ASP A 59 9.05 9.32 4.86
N ASN A 60 9.23 10.64 4.91
CA ASN A 60 8.12 11.61 4.87
C ASN A 60 7.32 11.54 3.55
N ALA A 61 7.92 11.03 2.48
CA ALA A 61 7.30 10.83 1.18
C ALA A 61 7.28 9.34 0.83
N LEU A 62 6.18 8.87 0.26
CA LEU A 62 6.11 7.55 -0.37
C LEU A 62 6.59 7.70 -1.82
N LEU A 63 7.83 7.34 -2.10
CA LEU A 63 8.39 7.39 -3.45
C LEU A 63 8.28 6.03 -4.12
N CYS A 64 7.97 5.98 -5.42
CA CYS A 64 8.06 4.73 -6.17
C CYS A 64 9.52 4.24 -6.19
N PRO A 65 9.82 2.99 -5.80
CA PRO A 65 11.20 2.52 -5.73
C PRO A 65 11.84 2.37 -7.12
N HIS A 66 11.01 2.32 -8.17
CA HIS A 66 11.46 2.14 -9.55
C HIS A 66 11.66 3.47 -10.29
N CYS A 67 10.71 4.40 -10.21
CA CYS A 67 10.75 5.66 -10.98
C CYS A 67 10.82 6.93 -10.13
N GLN A 68 10.93 6.80 -8.80
CA GLN A 68 11.04 7.91 -7.83
C GLN A 68 9.85 8.89 -7.80
N GLU A 69 8.78 8.59 -8.54
CA GLU A 69 7.54 9.37 -8.49
C GLU A 69 7.00 9.44 -7.05
N GLN A 70 6.63 10.63 -6.59
CA GLN A 70 5.99 10.78 -5.29
C GLN A 70 4.52 10.34 -5.36
N LEU A 71 4.21 9.28 -4.61
CA LEU A 71 2.92 8.61 -4.58
C LEU A 71 2.03 9.08 -3.43
N GLY A 72 2.64 9.65 -2.40
CA GLY A 72 1.95 10.08 -1.20
C GLY A 72 2.87 10.70 -0.16
N SER A 73 2.27 11.10 0.95
CA SER A 73 2.96 11.73 2.08
C SER A 73 2.64 11.01 3.38
N LEU A 74 3.64 10.86 4.24
CA LEU A 74 3.48 10.28 5.57
C LEU A 74 2.54 11.16 6.39
N SER A 75 1.64 10.52 7.10
CA SER A 75 0.69 11.16 7.99
C SER A 75 0.25 10.15 9.05
N GLU A 76 -0.71 10.54 9.88
CA GLU A 76 -1.29 9.70 10.90
C GLU A 76 -2.79 9.58 10.73
N HIS A 77 -3.32 8.39 11.00
CA HIS A 77 -4.76 8.16 11.09
C HIS A 77 -5.08 7.32 12.31
N LYS A 78 -5.80 7.93 13.27
CA LYS A 78 -6.19 7.30 14.54
C LYS A 78 -4.99 6.76 15.33
N GLY A 79 -3.94 7.57 15.51
CA GLY A 79 -2.74 7.16 16.26
C GLY A 79 -1.84 6.16 15.54
N ARG A 80 -2.04 5.91 14.24
CA ARG A 80 -1.24 4.96 13.46
C ARG A 80 -0.68 5.60 12.19
N PRO A 81 0.60 5.35 11.85
CA PRO A 81 1.20 5.89 10.64
C PRO A 81 0.54 5.33 9.38
N CYS A 82 0.34 6.21 8.40
CA CYS A 82 -0.16 5.87 7.08
C CYS A 82 0.35 6.85 6.03
N TYR A 83 0.35 6.44 4.78
CA TYR A 83 0.60 7.35 3.67
C TYR A 83 -0.73 7.82 3.07
N PHE A 84 -0.93 9.14 2.98
CA PHE A 84 -2.01 9.71 2.20
C PHE A 84 -1.57 9.74 0.74
N LEU A 85 -2.28 9.00 -0.10
CA LEU A 85 -1.93 8.85 -1.50
C LEU A 85 -2.35 10.09 -2.27
N HIS A 86 -1.45 10.57 -3.11
CA HIS A 86 -1.75 11.66 -4.04
C HIS A 86 -2.70 11.13 -5.12
N ARG A 87 -3.71 11.95 -5.46
CA ARG A 87 -4.77 11.56 -6.41
C ARG A 87 -4.17 11.17 -7.76
N GLY A 88 -4.54 9.99 -8.26
CA GLY A 88 -4.14 9.52 -9.58
C GLY A 88 -2.68 9.04 -9.69
N ARG A 89 -1.90 9.01 -8.59
CA ARG A 89 -0.51 8.55 -8.62
C ARG A 89 -0.35 7.04 -8.47
N VAL A 90 -1.40 6.35 -8.02
CA VAL A 90 -1.45 4.89 -7.94
C VAL A 90 -2.66 4.33 -8.67
N GLN A 91 -2.52 3.10 -9.16
CA GLN A 91 -3.61 2.27 -9.64
C GLN A 91 -3.81 1.09 -8.68
N THR A 92 -5.04 0.57 -8.62
CA THR A 92 -5.36 -0.57 -7.76
C THR A 92 -6.11 -1.65 -8.52
N LYS A 93 -5.80 -2.93 -8.23
CA LYS A 93 -6.48 -4.10 -8.80
C LYS A 93 -6.83 -5.08 -7.69
N ARG A 94 -8.10 -5.48 -7.59
CA ARG A 94 -8.52 -6.52 -6.65
C ARG A 94 -7.96 -7.87 -7.08
N LEU A 95 -7.39 -8.61 -6.13
CA LEU A 95 -6.89 -9.96 -6.35
C LEU A 95 -7.96 -10.96 -5.88
N GLN A 96 -8.33 -11.92 -6.74
CA GLN A 96 -9.41 -12.88 -6.44
C GLN A 96 -8.93 -14.10 -5.64
N HIS A 97 -7.67 -14.51 -5.81
CA HIS A 97 -7.09 -15.72 -5.18
C HIS A 97 -5.70 -15.44 -4.61
N TYR A 98 -5.56 -14.31 -3.90
CA TYR A 98 -4.29 -14.00 -3.28
C TYR A 98 -4.11 -14.83 -2.01
N LYS A 99 -2.99 -15.56 -1.96
CA LYS A 99 -2.60 -16.59 -0.98
C LYS A 99 -3.28 -16.39 0.38
N SER A 100 -4.21 -17.30 0.68
CA SER A 100 -4.86 -17.46 1.99
C SER A 100 -3.96 -18.18 2.97
#